data_AF-A0A2C3KX06-F1
#
_entry.id   AF-A0A2C3KX06-F1
#
_cell.length_a   1.000
_cell.length_b   1.000
_cell.length_c   1.000
_cell.angle_alpha   90.00
_cell.angle_beta   90.00
_cell.angle_gamma   90.00
#
_symmetry.space_group_name_H-M   'P 1'
#
loop_
_entity.id
_entity.type
_entity.pdbx_description
1 polymer ?
#
loop_
_entity_poly.entity_id
_entity_poly.type
_entity_poly.pdbx_seq_one_letter_code
_entity_poly.pdbx_strand_id
1 'polypeptide(L)' 'MKEETLLKVSLESLKMRSNVFFIITSSSIFLGATYYYNKRFPNHKYPEWLEFLKLVG' A
#
# COMPACT_ATOMS: atom_id res chain seq x y z
N MET A 1 -7.68 -2.40 -26.97
CA MET A 1 -9.06 -2.87 -26.77
C MET A 1 -9.28 -3.66 -25.47
N LYS A 2 -8.60 -4.78 -25.18
CA LYS A 2 -8.80 -5.57 -23.93
C LYS A 2 -8.25 -4.87 -22.66
N GLU A 3 -7.16 -4.14 -22.79
CA GLU A 3 -6.54 -3.40 -21.66
C GLU A 3 -7.32 -2.14 -21.28
N GLU A 4 -7.91 -1.44 -22.26
CA GLU A 4 -8.79 -0.28 -22.01
C GLU A 4 -10.04 -0.69 -21.22
N THR A 5 -10.54 -1.90 -21.43
CA THR A 5 -11.67 -2.45 -20.67
C THR A 5 -11.26 -2.79 -19.23
N LEU A 6 -10.07 -3.37 -19.03
CA LEU A 6 -9.54 -3.74 -17.72
C LEU A 6 -9.22 -2.51 -16.86
N LEU A 7 -8.60 -1.50 -17.45
CA LEU A 7 -8.33 -0.23 -16.78
C LEU A 7 -9.64 0.46 -16.36
N LYS A 8 -10.65 0.46 -17.23
CA LYS A 8 -11.96 1.07 -16.93
C LYS A 8 -12.67 0.36 -15.78
N VAL A 9 -12.71 -0.97 -15.79
CA VAL A 9 -13.28 -1.78 -14.69
C VAL A 9 -12.52 -1.57 -13.38
N SER A 10 -11.19 -1.48 -13.45
CA SER A 10 -10.34 -1.21 -12.28
C SER A 10 -10.63 0.17 -11.70
N LEU A 11 -10.83 1.18 -12.56
CA LEU A 11 -11.09 2.56 -12.18
C LEU A 11 -12.50 2.74 -11.60
N GLU A 12 -13.51 2.03 -12.13
CA GLU A 12 -14.85 1.95 -11.53
C GLU A 12 -14.84 1.22 -10.19
N SER A 13 -14.06 0.13 -10.08
CA SER A 13 -13.87 -0.59 -8.81
C SER A 13 -13.17 0.29 -7.77
N LEU A 14 -12.22 1.15 -8.19
CA LEU A 14 -11.54 2.09 -7.30
C LEU A 14 -12.46 3.23 -6.84
N LYS A 15 -13.45 3.63 -7.65
CA LYS A 15 -14.42 4.68 -7.29
C LYS A 15 -15.39 4.26 -6.19
N MET A 16 -15.51 2.97 -5.89
CA MET A 16 -16.31 2.51 -4.76
C MET A 16 -15.71 3.04 -3.46
N ARG A 17 -16.45 3.88 -2.74
CA ARG A 17 -16.00 4.47 -1.46
C ARG A 17 -15.45 3.42 -0.49
N SER A 18 -16.08 2.25 -0.41
CA SER A 18 -15.62 1.13 0.42
C SER A 18 -14.22 0.65 0.06
N ASN A 19 -13.89 0.59 -1.22
CA ASN A 19 -12.57 0.16 -1.69
C ASN A 19 -11.51 1.20 -1.39
N VAL A 20 -11.82 2.49 -1.52
CA VAL A 20 -10.91 3.58 -1.12
C VAL A 20 -10.63 3.52 0.39
N PHE A 21 -11.67 3.40 1.21
CA PHE A 21 -11.50 3.27 2.66
C PHE A 21 -10.70 2.01 3.02
N PHE A 22 -10.99 0.87 2.39
CA PHE A 22 -10.25 -0.36 2.60
C PHE A 22 -8.76 -0.21 2.26
N ILE A 23 -8.43 0.40 1.11
CA ILE A 23 -7.03 0.65 0.70
C ILE A 23 -6.34 1.57 1.71
N ILE A 24 -6.98 2.67 2.12
CA ILE A 24 -6.40 3.61 3.08
C ILE A 24 -6.18 2.94 4.44
N THR A 25 -7.18 2.24 4.97
CA THR A 25 -7.09 1.57 6.27
C THR A 25 -6.06 0.46 6.26
N SER A 26 -6.07 -0.41 5.24
CA SER A 26 -5.08 -1.49 5.11
C SER A 26 -3.67 -0.96 4.96
N SER A 27 -3.47 0.08 4.14
CA SER A 27 -2.17 0.74 3.99
C SER A 27 -1.72 1.37 5.31
N SER A 28 -2.62 2.04 6.04
CA SER A 28 -2.28 2.66 7.32
C SER A 28 -1.86 1.63 8.37
N ILE A 29 -2.59 0.51 8.48
CA ILE A 29 -2.25 -0.60 9.37
C ILE A 29 -0.91 -1.21 8.97
N PHE A 30 -0.73 -1.47 7.68
CA PHE A 30 0.48 -2.07 7.15
C PHE A 30 1.72 -1.20 7.42
N LEU A 31 1.63 0.10 7.15
CA LEU A 31 2.69 1.07 7.41
C LEU A 31 2.99 1.18 8.91
N GLY A 32 1.95 1.26 9.75
CA GLY A 32 2.10 1.33 11.19
C GLY A 32 2.78 0.09 11.78
N ALA A 33 2.35 -1.10 11.35
CA ALA A 33 2.94 -2.38 11.77
C ALA A 33 4.39 -2.50 11.32
N THR A 34 4.68 -2.14 10.06
CA THR A 34 6.04 -2.16 9.49
C THR A 34 6.96 -1.20 10.23
N TYR A 35 6.50 0.02 10.49
CA TYR A 35 7.25 1.01 11.28
C TYR A 35 7.55 0.49 12.69
N TYR A 36 6.52 -0.04 13.38
CA TYR A 36 6.68 -0.58 14.73
C TYR A 36 7.68 -1.75 14.77
N TYR A 37 7.56 -2.68 13.81
CA TYR A 37 8.46 -3.82 13.69
C TYR A 37 9.90 -3.37 13.45
N ASN A 38 10.14 -2.48 12.48
CA ASN A 38 11.47 -1.95 12.17
C ASN A 38 12.09 -1.17 13.34
N LYS A 39 11.26 -0.46 14.13
CA LYS A 39 11.72 0.22 15.35
C LYS A 39 12.11 -0.78 16.44
N ARG A 40 11.38 -1.88 16.59
CA ARG A 40 11.60 -2.89 17.62
C ARG A 40 12.74 -3.86 17.29
N PHE A 41 12.94 -4.17 16.00
CA PHE A 41 13.96 -5.11 15.52
C PHE A 41 14.89 -4.44 14.50
N PRO A 42 15.76 -3.51 14.94
CA PRO A 42 16.59 -2.70 14.04
C PRO A 42 17.61 -3.49 13.22
N ASN A 43 17.94 -4.72 13.64
CA ASN A 43 18.86 -5.63 12.94
C ASN A 43 18.15 -6.64 12.00
N HIS A 44 16.81 -6.62 11.93
CA HIS A 44 15.99 -7.37 10.97
C HIS A 44 15.13 -6.39 10.17
N LYS A 45 15.73 -5.27 9.76
CA LYS A 45 15.06 -4.34 8.85
C LYS A 45 14.86 -5.02 7.52
N TYR A 46 13.62 -5.01 7.01
CA TYR A 46 13.35 -5.37 5.62
C TYR A 46 13.99 -4.32 4.71
N PRO A 47 15.09 -4.62 4.01
CA PRO A 47 15.87 -3.62 3.28
C PRO A 47 15.06 -2.99 2.14
N GLU A 48 14.34 -3.84 1.39
CA GLU A 48 13.54 -3.46 0.23
C GLU A 48 12.36 -2.54 0.61
N TRP A 49 11.74 -2.76 1.78
CA TRP A 49 10.64 -1.92 2.24
C TRP A 49 11.10 -0.53 2.68
N LEU A 50 12.30 -0.44 3.26
CA LEU A 50 12.87 0.83 3.69
C LEU A 50 13.28 1.69 2.49
N GLU A 51 13.72 1.07 1.39
CA GLU A 51 13.91 1.74 0.09
C GLU A 51 12.58 2.17 -0.53
N PHE A 52 11.56 1.31 -0.52
CA PHE A 52 10.23 1.67 -1.04
C PHE A 52 9.61 2.87 -0.30
N LEU A 53 9.75 2.93 1.03
CA LEU A 53 9.27 4.09 1.82
C LEU A 53 10.03 5.37 1.53
N LYS A 54 11.34 5.30 1.23
CA LYS A 54 12.12 6.47 0.79
C LYS A 54 11.70 7.01 -0.57
N LEU A 55 11.03 6.20 -1.40
CA LEU A 55 10.52 6.65 -2.70
C LEU A 55 9.15 7.35 -2.60
N VAL A 56 8.44 7.15 -1.48
CA VAL A 56 7.07 7.67 -1.27
C VAL A 56 7.05 8.95 -0.43
N GLY A 57 8.13 9.27 0.32
CA GLY A 57 8.28 10.49 1.11
C GLY A 57 9.40 11.39 0.60
#